data_AF-A0A931X197-F1
#
_entry.id   AF-A0A931X197-F1
#
_cell.length_a   1.000
_cell.length_b   1.000
_cell.length_c   1.000
_cell.angle_alpha   90.00
_cell.angle_beta   90.00
_cell.angle_gamma   90.00
#
_symmetry.space_group_name_H-M   'P 1'
#
loop_
_entity.id
_entity.type
_entity.pdbx_description
1 polymer ?
#
loop_
_entity_poly.entity_id
_entity_poly.type
_entity_poly.pdbx_seq_one_letter_code
_entity_poly.pdbx_strand_id
1 'polypeptide(L)'
;MASQPVNLRQISPNVVRAFLAAEDNRFFSHGGVDALALLRATLQNLRARRIVSGGSTLTMQLARLLRPKRRSVIGKVSEVYTAW
;
A
#
# COMPACT_ATOMS: atom_id res chain seq x y z
N MET A 1 14.64 -17.58 -3.58
CA MET A 1 15.46 -16.61 -4.34
C MET A 1 15.64 -15.37 -3.48
N ALA A 2 16.86 -15.07 -3.04
CA ALA A 2 17.13 -13.79 -2.39
C ALA A 2 17.10 -12.71 -3.48
N SER A 3 16.23 -11.71 -3.34
CA SER A 3 16.18 -10.56 -4.23
C SER A 3 17.43 -9.70 -4.00
N GLN A 4 18.25 -9.56 -5.03
CA GLN A 4 19.38 -8.61 -5.02
C GLN A 4 18.83 -7.18 -4.98
N PRO A 5 19.23 -6.35 -4.01
CA PRO A 5 18.82 -4.95 -3.97
C PRO A 5 19.44 -4.20 -5.16
N VAL A 6 18.61 -3.45 -5.89
CA VAL A 6 19.04 -2.60 -7.01
C VAL A 6 18.73 -1.15 -6.68
N ASN A 7 19.55 -0.23 -7.18
CA ASN A 7 19.29 1.20 -6.98
C ASN A 7 18.06 1.62 -7.79
N LEU A 8 17.20 2.47 -7.23
CA LEU A 8 16.01 2.96 -7.92
C LEU A 8 16.34 3.64 -9.27
N ARG A 9 17.50 4.28 -9.40
CA ARG A 9 17.97 4.91 -10.65
C ARG A 9 18.30 3.90 -11.75
N GLN A 10 18.52 2.64 -11.41
CA GLN A 10 18.76 1.55 -12.36
C GLN A 10 17.45 0.92 -12.88
N ILE A 11 16.31 1.26 -12.27
CA ILE A 11 15.00 0.78 -12.67
C ILE A 11 14.44 1.73 -13.73
N SER A 12 13.89 1.17 -14.81
CA SER A 12 13.21 1.96 -15.85
C SER A 12 12.13 2.86 -15.22
N PRO A 13 12.08 4.16 -15.59
CA PRO A 13 11.03 5.06 -15.12
C PRO A 13 9.62 4.55 -15.40
N ASN A 14 9.43 3.79 -16.48
CA ASN A 14 8.13 3.19 -16.81
C ASN A 14 7.74 2.09 -15.84
N VAL A 15 8.69 1.31 -15.33
CA VAL A 15 8.43 0.29 -14.31
C VAL A 15 8.02 0.95 -13.00
N VAL A 16 8.74 2.02 -12.59
CA VAL A 16 8.38 2.79 -11.39
C VAL A 16 6.98 3.39 -11.53
N ARG A 17 6.66 4.00 -12.68
CA ARG A 17 5.33 4.58 -12.94
C ARG A 17 4.23 3.53 -12.98
N ALA A 18 4.46 2.39 -13.63
CA ALA A 18 3.48 1.30 -13.68
C ALA A 18 3.21 0.73 -12.28
N PHE A 19 4.27 0.56 -11.48
CA PHE A 19 4.15 0.08 -10.11
C PHE A 19 3.39 1.06 -9.22
N LEU A 20 3.72 2.35 -9.28
CA LEU A 20 2.96 3.39 -8.59
C LEU A 20 1.51 3.43 -9.05
N ALA A 21 1.24 3.40 -10.36
CA ALA A 21 -0.13 3.43 -10.86
C ALA A 21 -0.97 2.22 -10.41
N ALA A 22 -0.35 1.04 -10.30
CA ALA A 22 -1.02 -0.19 -9.89
C ALA A 22 -1.25 -0.28 -8.37
N GLU A 23 -0.24 0.06 -7.57
CA GLU A 23 -0.26 -0.12 -6.11
C GLU A 23 -0.68 1.14 -5.34
N ASP A 24 -0.21 2.32 -5.78
CA ASP A 24 -0.36 3.56 -5.03
C ASP A 24 -0.26 4.81 -5.95
N ASN A 25 -1.31 5.05 -6.73
CA ASN A 25 -1.32 6.08 -7.78
C ASN A 25 -1.13 7.51 -7.21
N ARG A 26 -1.40 7.70 -5.92
CA ARG A 26 -1.30 8.99 -5.22
C ARG A 26 -0.13 9.05 -4.24
N PHE A 27 0.85 8.15 -4.37
CA PHE A 27 1.99 8.03 -3.46
C PHE A 27 2.62 9.36 -3.06
N PHE A 28 2.89 10.25 -4.03
CA PHE A 28 3.52 11.55 -3.78
C PHE A 28 2.57 12.64 -3.24
N SER A 29 1.27 12.34 -3.13
CA SER A 29 0.22 13.26 -2.68
C SER A 29 -0.25 13.01 -1.25
N HIS A 30 0.27 11.99 -0.56
CA HIS A 30 -0.10 11.68 0.82
C HIS A 30 1.12 11.37 1.70
N GLY A 31 1.03 11.64 3.00
CA GLY A 31 2.06 11.36 4.00
C GLY A 31 2.08 9.90 4.47
N GLY A 32 2.02 8.94 3.53
CA GLY A 32 2.03 7.51 3.85
C GLY A 32 0.68 6.81 3.98
N VAL A 33 -0.43 7.50 4.25
CA VAL A 33 -1.78 6.90 4.22
C VAL A 33 -2.69 7.72 3.30
N ASP A 34 -3.28 7.08 2.28
CA ASP A 34 -4.28 7.71 1.43
C ASP A 34 -5.69 7.50 2.00
N ALA A 35 -6.19 8.51 2.73
CA ALA A 35 -7.54 8.50 3.29
C ALA A 35 -8.65 8.37 2.23
N LEU A 36 -8.48 8.96 1.04
CA LEU A 36 -9.47 8.88 -0.04
C LEU A 36 -9.49 7.48 -0.65
N ALA A 37 -8.31 6.90 -0.91
CA ALA A 37 -8.23 5.52 -1.42
C ALA A 37 -8.76 4.51 -0.40
N LEU A 38 -8.46 4.69 0.89
CA LEU A 38 -8.97 3.84 1.96
C LEU A 38 -10.49 3.92 2.09
N LEU A 39 -11.06 5.13 2.04
CA LEU A 39 -12.51 5.33 2.10
C LEU A 39 -13.21 4.70 0.88
N ARG A 40 -12.68 4.95 -0.32
CA ARG A 40 -13.18 4.36 -1.58
C ARG A 40 -13.15 2.83 -1.51
N ALA A 41 -12.02 2.26 -1.11
CA ALA A 41 -11.86 0.80 -1.00
C ALA A 41 -12.81 0.20 0.03
N THR A 42 -12.96 0.85 1.19
CA THR A 42 -13.91 0.45 2.24
C THR A 42 -15.34 0.45 1.70
N LEU A 43 -15.77 1.53 1.04
CA LEU A 43 -17.11 1.63 0.46
C LEU A 43 -17.37 0.57 -0.62
N GLN A 44 -16.41 0.31 -1.49
CA GLN A 44 -16.51 -0.73 -2.52
C GLN A 44 -16.59 -2.14 -1.91
N ASN A 45 -15.76 -2.42 -0.90
CA ASN A 45 -15.75 -3.72 -0.23
C ASN A 45 -17.04 -3.98 0.57
N LEU A 46 -17.57 -2.94 1.22
CA LEU A 46 -18.86 -3.02 1.92
C LEU A 46 -20.01 -3.29 0.94
N ARG A 47 -20.06 -2.57 -0.18
CA ARG A 47 -21.07 -2.77 -1.24
C ARG A 47 -20.97 -4.17 -1.85
N ALA A 48 -19.76 -4.66 -2.09
CA ALA A 48 -19.54 -5.98 -2.68
C ALA A 48 -19.62 -7.14 -1.66
N ARG A 49 -19.71 -6.83 -0.36
CA ARG A 49 -19.62 -7.80 0.77
C ARG A 49 -18.40 -8.73 0.70
N ARG A 50 -17.37 -8.32 -0.03
CA ARG A 50 -16.10 -9.03 -0.22
C ARG A 50 -15.02 -8.03 -0.55
N ILE A 51 -13.75 -8.41 -0.38
CA ILE A 51 -12.62 -7.56 -0.76
C ILE A 51 -12.54 -7.53 -2.29
N VAL A 52 -12.90 -6.40 -2.90
CA VAL A 52 -12.80 -6.13 -4.34
C VAL A 52 -11.79 -5.02 -4.65
N SER A 53 -11.42 -4.21 -3.64
CA SER A 53 -10.43 -3.15 -3.80
C SER A 53 -9.49 -3.06 -2.61
N GLY A 54 -8.22 -2.86 -2.91
CA GLY A 54 -7.17 -2.51 -1.95
C GLY A 54 -7.15 -1.00 -1.72
N GLY A 55 -6.96 -0.61 -0.45
CA GLY A 55 -6.71 0.77 -0.04
C GLY A 55 -5.39 0.92 0.73
N SER A 56 -4.43 0.02 0.49
CA SER A 56 -3.14 0.05 1.20
C SER A 56 -2.12 0.80 0.36
N THR A 57 -1.41 1.74 0.96
CA THR A 57 -0.31 2.48 0.32
C THR A 57 0.99 1.67 0.37
N LEU A 58 1.99 2.06 -0.43
CA LEU A 58 3.32 1.45 -0.37
C LEU A 58 3.95 1.58 1.02
N THR A 59 3.74 2.70 1.72
CA THR A 59 4.24 2.91 3.08
C THR A 59 3.61 1.94 4.08
N MET A 60 2.30 1.67 3.97
CA MET A 60 1.64 0.65 4.81
C MET A 60 2.17 -0.76 4.50
N GLN A 61 2.41 -1.07 3.21
CA GLN A 61 2.99 -2.35 2.82
C GLN A 61 4.41 -2.51 3.39
N LEU A 62 5.22 -1.45 3.36
CA LEU A 62 6.53 -1.41 3.99
C LEU A 62 6.44 -1.60 5.51
N ALA A 63 5.53 -0.89 6.19
CA ALA A 63 5.30 -1.02 7.62
C ALA A 63 4.95 -2.47 8.01
N ARG A 64 4.13 -3.15 7.20
CA ARG A 64 3.80 -4.57 7.38
C ARG A 64 5.01 -5.48 7.23
N LEU A 65 5.92 -5.20 6.29
CA LEU A 65 7.15 -5.97 6.10
C LEU A 65 8.13 -5.76 7.25
N LEU A 66 8.23 -4.54 7.78
CA LEU A 66 9.10 -4.22 8.92
C LEU A 66 8.56 -4.75 10.25
N ARG A 67 7.23 -4.80 10.41
CA ARG A 67 6.55 -5.29 11.63
C ARG A 67 5.47 -6.31 11.26
N PRO A 68 5.85 -7.56 10.93
CA PRO A 68 4.89 -8.58 10.55
C PRO A 68 3.91 -8.86 11.70
N LYS A 69 2.62 -8.70 11.42
CA LYS A 69 1.52 -9.00 12.35
C LYS A 69 0.55 -9.99 11.73
N ARG A 70 -0.27 -10.63 12.57
CA ARG A 70 -1.38 -11.48 12.09
C ARG A 70 -2.28 -10.66 11.16
N ARG A 71 -2.70 -11.27 10.06
CA ARG A 71 -3.58 -10.64 9.07
C ARG A 71 -4.99 -10.46 9.64
N SER A 72 -5.19 -9.34 10.32
CA SER A 72 -6.44 -8.94 10.96
C SER A 72 -6.65 -7.44 10.83
N VAL A 73 -7.86 -6.96 11.15
CA VAL A 73 -8.17 -5.52 11.19
C VAL A 73 -7.22 -4.79 12.14
N ILE A 74 -6.88 -5.40 13.28
CA ILE A 74 -5.93 -4.84 14.26
C ILE A 74 -4.52 -4.71 13.67
N GLY A 75 -4.07 -5.74 12.91
CA GLY A 75 -2.83 -5.68 12.16
C GLY A 75 -2.82 -4.50 11.18
N LYS A 76 -3.96 -4.29 10.49
CA LYS A 76 -4.12 -3.19 9.54
C LYS A 76 -4.06 -1.81 10.18
N VAL A 77 -4.69 -1.62 11.33
CA VAL A 77 -4.61 -0.36 12.09
C VAL A 77 -3.18 -0.07 12.52
N SER A 78 -2.42 -1.10 12.91
CA SER A 78 -1.00 -0.93 13.23
C SER A 78 -0.14 -0.51 12.04
N GLU A 79 -0.47 -0.97 10.83
CA GLU A 79 0.20 -0.52 9.59
C GLU A 79 -0.07 0.97 9.35
N VAL A 80 -1.31 1.42 9.51
CA VAL A 80 -1.70 2.84 9.39
C VAL A 80 -0.92 3.70 10.39
N TYR A 81 -0.85 3.29 11.66
CA TYR A 81 -0.13 4.02 12.69
C TYR A 81 1.38 4.13 12.41
N THR A 82 1.98 3.08 11.84
CA THR A 82 3.44 3.08 11.56
C THR A 82 3.77 3.80 10.24
N ALA A 83 2.79 3.92 9.35
CA ALA A 83 2.94 4.60 8.06
C ALA A 83 2.78 6.13 8.15
N TRP A 84 2.33 6.64 9.30
CA TRP A 84 2.24 8.05 9.65
C TRP A 84 3.43 8.43 10.52
#